data_AF-A0AAE0F556-F1
#
_entry.id   AF-A0AAE0F556-F1
#
_cell.length_a   1.000
_cell.length_b   1.000
_cell.length_c   1.000
_cell.angle_alpha   90.00
_cell.angle_beta   90.00
_cell.angle_gamma   90.00
#
_symmetry.space_group_name_H-M   'P 1'
#
loop_
_entity.id
_entity.type
_entity.pdbx_description
1 polymer ?
#
loop_
_entity_poly.entity_id
_entity_poly.type
_entity_poly.pdbx_seq_one_letter_code
_entity_poly.pdbx_strand_id
1 'polypeptide(L)'
;MSPKTNKGRSPDEPVTIHDLPEDKRSGSDRQLVRVLHKKAVELGAFTYIDPATGYSVFTSLSLEQRPCCGNRCRHCPYGHENVPKRGAPEW
;
A
#
# COMPACT_ATOMS: atom_id res chain seq x y z
N MET A 1 35.02 2.92 -13.56
CA MET A 1 33.92 3.27 -12.63
C MET A 1 32.67 3.46 -13.45
N SER A 2 31.77 2.48 -13.49
CA SER A 2 30.54 2.60 -14.27
C SER A 2 29.66 3.72 -13.69
N PRO A 3 29.12 4.62 -14.52
CA PRO A 3 28.22 5.67 -14.04
C PRO A 3 26.97 5.02 -13.45
N LYS A 4 26.62 5.38 -12.21
CA LYS A 4 25.37 4.97 -11.57
C LYS A 4 24.24 5.53 -12.43
N THR A 5 23.56 4.66 -13.16
CA THR A 5 22.36 5.02 -13.89
C THR A 5 21.37 5.60 -12.90
N ASN A 6 20.83 6.77 -13.19
CA ASN A 6 19.74 7.38 -12.44
C ASN A 6 18.47 6.57 -12.76
N LYS A 7 18.40 5.33 -12.25
CA LYS A 7 17.26 4.44 -12.46
C LYS A 7 16.15 4.93 -11.54
N GLY A 8 15.09 5.45 -12.16
CA GLY A 8 13.81 5.63 -11.46
C GLY A 8 13.40 4.34 -10.76
N ARG A 9 12.73 4.49 -9.62
CA ARG A 9 12.27 3.40 -8.75
C ARG A 9 11.39 2.41 -9.54
N SER A 10 11.59 1.10 -9.33
CA SER A 10 10.73 0.07 -9.93
C SER A 10 9.35 0.04 -9.24
N PRO A 11 8.24 -0.19 -9.96
CA PRO A 11 6.92 -0.36 -9.36
C PRO A 11 6.84 -1.51 -8.33
N ASP A 12 7.63 -2.56 -8.52
CA ASP A 12 7.65 -3.75 -7.65
C ASP A 12 8.47 -3.55 -6.36
N GLU A 13 9.25 -2.47 -6.27
CA GLU A 13 10.03 -2.17 -5.07
C GLU A 13 9.12 -1.58 -3.97
N PRO A 14 8.99 -2.23 -2.79
CA PRO A 14 8.06 -1.78 -1.77
C PRO A 14 8.52 -0.44 -1.17
N VAL A 15 7.60 0.49 -0.96
CA VAL A 15 7.87 1.70 -0.14
C VAL A 15 8.08 1.33 1.32
N THR A 16 9.09 1.92 1.94
CA THR A 16 9.45 1.72 3.33
C THR A 16 9.37 3.05 4.09
N ILE A 17 9.53 2.99 5.41
CA ILE A 17 9.59 4.19 6.26
C ILE A 17 10.77 5.12 5.88
N HIS A 18 11.83 4.57 5.27
CA HIS A 18 12.99 5.36 4.87
C HIS A 18 12.74 6.22 3.62
N ASP A 19 11.71 5.88 2.82
CA ASP A 19 11.27 6.68 1.67
C ASP A 19 10.43 7.91 2.09
N LEU A 20 10.05 8.01 3.37
CA LEU A 20 9.31 9.14 3.92
C LEU A 20 10.26 10.27 4.36
N PRO A 21 9.79 11.54 4.31
CA PRO A 21 10.43 12.64 5.03
C PRO A 21 10.58 12.33 6.51
N GLU A 22 11.65 12.81 7.16
CA GLU A 22 11.98 12.48 8.55
C GLU A 22 10.84 12.82 9.53
N ASP A 23 10.17 13.96 9.33
CA ASP A 23 9.02 14.40 10.14
C ASP A 23 7.79 13.46 10.02
N LYS A 24 7.78 12.60 8.99
CA LYS A 24 6.71 11.62 8.72
C LYS A 24 7.11 10.19 9.09
N ARG A 25 8.31 9.95 9.64
CA ARG A 25 8.79 8.60 10.04
C ARG A 25 8.35 8.18 11.45
N SER A 26 7.46 8.94 12.09
CA SER A 26 6.98 8.65 13.44
C SER A 26 5.46 8.83 13.53
N GLY A 27 4.86 8.17 14.52
CA GLY A 27 3.41 8.13 14.73
C GLY A 27 2.92 6.71 14.97
N SER A 28 1.61 6.55 15.15
CA SER A 28 1.00 5.21 15.26
C SER A 28 1.09 4.43 13.95
N ASP A 29 1.04 3.11 14.03
CA ASP A 29 1.00 2.22 12.85
C ASP A 29 -0.10 2.61 11.87
N ARG A 30 -1.26 3.02 12.39
CA ARG A 30 -2.39 3.47 11.57
C ARG A 30 -2.07 4.74 10.77
N GLN A 31 -1.33 5.67 11.36
CA GLN A 31 -0.88 6.88 10.68
C GLN A 31 0.18 6.53 9.64
N LEU A 32 1.16 5.70 10.01
CA LEU A 32 2.24 5.25 9.13
C LEU A 32 1.71 4.48 7.92
N VAL A 33 0.77 3.56 8.10
CA VAL A 33 0.06 2.84 7.02
C VAL A 33 -0.54 3.82 6.00
N ARG A 34 -1.22 4.88 6.46
CA ARG A 34 -1.83 5.86 5.57
C ARG A 34 -0.79 6.66 4.78
N VAL A 35 0.29 7.10 5.41
CA VAL A 35 1.33 7.90 4.73
C VAL A 35 2.18 7.06 3.79
N LEU A 36 2.52 5.82 4.18
CA LEU A 36 3.24 4.87 3.34
C LEU A 36 2.43 4.50 2.10
N HIS A 37 1.14 4.18 2.29
CA HIS A 37 0.24 3.95 1.17
C HIS A 37 0.21 5.14 0.22
N LYS A 38 -0.01 6.36 0.74
CA LYS A 38 -0.03 7.58 -0.08
C LYS A 38 1.29 7.75 -0.85
N LYS A 39 2.43 7.59 -0.17
CA LYS A 39 3.75 7.71 -0.79
C LYS A 39 3.99 6.65 -1.86
N ALA A 40 3.54 5.42 -1.63
CA ALA A 40 3.62 4.34 -2.60
C ALA A 40 2.80 4.64 -3.86
N VAL A 41 1.57 5.14 -3.69
CA VAL A 41 0.75 5.58 -4.83
C VAL A 41 1.41 6.74 -5.59
N GLU A 42 1.94 7.75 -4.89
CA GLU A 42 2.67 8.88 -5.50
C GLU A 42 3.90 8.43 -6.29
N LEU A 43 4.59 7.38 -5.83
CA LEU A 43 5.76 6.81 -6.49
C LEU A 43 5.42 5.76 -7.57
N GLY A 44 4.14 5.47 -7.80
CA GLY A 44 3.71 4.41 -8.72
C GLY A 44 4.08 2.99 -8.24
N ALA A 45 4.33 2.81 -6.95
CA ALA A 45 4.68 1.53 -6.37
C ALA A 45 3.43 0.69 -6.06
N PHE A 46 3.52 -0.61 -6.32
CA PHE A 46 2.43 -1.56 -6.08
C PHE A 46 2.31 -1.98 -4.61
N THR A 47 3.37 -1.81 -3.83
CA THR A 47 3.40 -2.24 -2.44
C THR A 47 4.13 -1.27 -1.52
N TYR A 48 3.86 -1.39 -0.21
CA TYR A 48 4.66 -0.79 0.86
C TYR A 48 4.85 -1.81 2.00
N ILE A 49 5.82 -1.58 2.88
CA ILE A 49 6.04 -2.40 4.07
C ILE A 49 5.14 -1.92 5.20
N ASP A 50 4.31 -2.81 5.72
CA ASP A 50 3.44 -2.55 6.87
C ASP A 50 4.31 -2.38 8.14
N PRO A 51 4.30 -1.21 8.80
CA PRO A 51 5.17 -0.93 9.94
C PRO A 51 4.93 -1.86 11.14
N ALA A 52 3.69 -2.35 11.29
CA ALA A 52 3.32 -3.22 12.41
C ALA A 52 3.79 -4.67 12.22
N THR A 53 3.80 -5.16 10.98
CA THR A 53 3.99 -6.59 10.67
C THR A 53 5.26 -6.88 9.88
N GLY A 54 5.86 -5.89 9.24
CA GLY A 54 6.99 -6.05 8.32
C GLY A 54 6.61 -6.66 6.95
N TYR A 55 5.33 -6.91 6.70
CA TYR A 55 4.88 -7.53 5.45
C TYR A 55 4.76 -6.52 4.31
N SER A 56 5.01 -6.99 3.08
CA SER A 56 4.67 -6.24 1.87
C SER A 56 3.17 -6.28 1.65
N VAL A 57 2.54 -5.11 1.56
CA VAL A 57 1.09 -4.95 1.42
C VAL A 57 0.74 -4.15 0.17
N PHE A 58 -0.32 -4.54 -0.52
CA PHE A 58 -0.76 -3.92 -1.77
C PHE A 58 -1.27 -2.49 -1.59
N THR A 59 -0.93 -1.62 -2.54
CA THR A 59 -1.52 -0.29 -2.72
C THR A 59 -2.84 -0.37 -3.48
N SER A 60 -3.57 0.75 -3.56
CA SER A 60 -4.79 0.84 -4.36
C SER A 60 -4.48 0.64 -5.83
N LEU A 61 -3.35 1.17 -6.33
CA LEU A 61 -2.88 0.96 -7.71
C LEU A 61 -2.74 -0.53 -8.07
N SER A 62 -2.22 -1.34 -7.15
CA SER A 62 -2.14 -2.80 -7.37
C SER A 62 -3.53 -3.45 -7.34
N LEU A 63 -4.39 -3.00 -6.43
CA LEU A 63 -5.75 -3.54 -6.27
C LEU A 63 -6.68 -3.17 -7.42
N GLU A 64 -6.48 -2.03 -8.09
CA GLU A 64 -7.27 -1.56 -9.23
C GLU A 64 -7.12 -2.44 -10.49
N GLN A 65 -6.13 -3.35 -10.50
CA GLN A 65 -5.87 -4.25 -11.62
C GLN A 65 -6.82 -5.47 -11.65
N ARG A 66 -7.70 -5.61 -10.66
CA ARG A 66 -8.62 -6.75 -10.51
C ARG A 66 -9.94 -6.31 -9.86
N PRO A 67 -11.07 -7.01 -10.10
CA PRO A 67 -12.31 -6.73 -9.38
C PRO A 67 -12.15 -6.80 -7.86
N CYS A 68 -13.06 -6.15 -7.13
CA CYS A 68 -13.07 -6.19 -5.66
C CYS A 68 -13.15 -7.64 -5.16
N CYS A 69 -12.15 -8.06 -4.37
CA CYS A 69 -12.02 -9.45 -3.94
C CYS A 69 -12.76 -9.79 -2.62
N GLY A 70 -13.47 -8.84 -2.02
CA GLY A 70 -14.24 -9.07 -0.78
C GLY A 70 -13.42 -9.24 0.51
N ASN A 71 -12.08 -9.18 0.45
CA ASN A 71 -11.19 -9.47 1.59
C ASN A 71 -10.94 -8.31 2.57
N ARG A 72 -11.74 -7.22 2.53
CA ARG A 72 -11.63 -6.07 3.46
C ARG A 72 -10.23 -5.45 3.55
N CYS A 73 -9.55 -5.29 2.42
CA CYS A 73 -8.24 -4.64 2.37
C CYS A 73 -8.29 -3.18 2.89
N ARG A 74 -7.19 -2.70 3.50
CA ARG A 74 -7.13 -1.41 4.20
C ARG A 74 -7.41 -0.20 3.29
N HIS A 75 -7.10 -0.31 2.00
CA HIS A 75 -7.21 0.76 1.01
C HIS A 75 -7.90 0.26 -0.27
N CYS A 76 -9.10 -0.32 -0.12
CA CYS A 76 -9.86 -0.81 -1.26
C CYS A 76 -10.26 0.34 -2.19
N PRO A 77 -9.85 0.31 -3.47
CA PRO A 77 -10.23 1.35 -4.44
C PRO A 77 -11.73 1.31 -4.79
N TYR A 78 -12.37 0.14 -4.63
CA TYR A 78 -13.78 -0.09 -4.94
C TYR A 78 -14.74 0.16 -3.76
N GLY A 79 -14.28 0.84 -2.70
CA GLY A 79 -15.14 1.13 -1.54
C GLY A 79 -15.75 -0.11 -0.88
N HIS A 80 -15.04 -1.26 -0.94
CA HIS A 80 -15.48 -2.53 -0.36
C HIS A 80 -16.79 -3.11 -0.94
N GLU A 81 -17.12 -2.84 -2.21
CA GLU A 81 -18.38 -3.29 -2.84
C GLU A 81 -18.72 -4.79 -2.66
N ASN A 82 -17.71 -5.67 -2.73
CA ASN A 82 -17.89 -7.13 -2.63
C ASN A 82 -17.60 -7.67 -1.22
N VAL A 83 -17.43 -6.81 -0.22
CA VAL A 83 -17.30 -7.25 1.17
C VAL A 83 -18.68 -7.62 1.71
N PRO A 84 -18.88 -8.84 2.25
CA PRO A 84 -20.15 -9.22 2.86
C PRO A 84 -20.55 -8.23 3.96
N LYS A 85 -21.78 -7.70 3.84
CA LYS A 85 -22.36 -6.84 4.86
C LYS A 85 -22.63 -7.64 6.12
N ARG A 86 -22.65 -6.97 7.28
CA ARG A 86 -23.00 -7.61 8.55
C ARG A 86 -24.39 -8.25 8.43
N GLY A 87 -24.49 -9.55 8.73
CA GLY A 87 -25.75 -10.30 8.62
C GLY A 87 -26.03 -10.85 7.22
N ALA A 88 -25.11 -10.72 6.27
CA ALA A 88 -25.17 -11.49 5.04
C ALA A 88 -25.07 -12.98 5.38
N PRO A 89 -25.90 -13.83 4.75
CA PRO A 89 -25.86 -15.26 4.99
C PRO A 89 -24.58 -15.88 4.40
N GLU A 90 -24.06 -16.92 5.06
CA GLU A 90 -22.85 -17.64 4.67
C GLU A 90 -23.24 -18.78 3.71
N TRP A 91 -23.59 -18.45 2.46
CA TRP A 91 -23.85 -19.42 1.38
C TRP A 91 -23.34 -18.93 0.03
#